data_AF-A0A7W7PGX7-F1
#
_entry.id   AF-A0A7W7PGX7-F1
#
_cell.length_a   1.000
_cell.length_b   1.000
_cell.length_c   1.000
_cell.angle_alpha   90.00
_cell.angle_beta   90.00
_cell.angle_gamma   90.00
#
_symmetry.space_group_name_H-M   'P 1'
#
loop_
_entity.id
_entity.type
_entity.pdbx_description
1 polymer ?
#
loop_
_entity_poly.entity_id
_entity_poly.type
_entity_poly.pdbx_seq_one_letter_code
_entity_poly.pdbx_strand_id
1 'polypeptide(L)'
;MTVSMTQRIPAAAAASDPLFLEGPRRVVDAQIGPRRAGAIYQNVDGAFEVLALVRDPEQARALLRRRSAQWAVIVRDVLRPDSQPVAVGSVWTTSDHLVREADTQASAGQACRDCDGKRGRMVDTSGDGVTRQTWKSCTTCDGTGQAR
;
A
#
# COMPACT_ATOMS: atom_id res chain seq x y z
N MET A 1 38.08 31.52 -30.26
CA MET A 1 37.36 30.34 -30.76
C MET A 1 36.13 30.17 -29.89
N THR A 2 34.96 30.59 -30.39
CA THR A 2 33.72 30.71 -29.62
C THR A 2 32.62 30.05 -30.42
N VAL A 3 31.91 29.08 -29.84
CA VAL A 3 30.70 28.55 -30.47
C VAL A 3 29.59 28.50 -29.42
N SER A 4 28.71 29.49 -29.47
CA SER A 4 27.41 29.51 -28.83
C SER A 4 26.46 28.62 -29.62
N MET A 5 25.90 27.59 -28.99
CA MET A 5 24.79 26.81 -29.56
C MET A 5 23.50 27.11 -28.80
N THR A 6 22.78 28.11 -29.32
CA THR A 6 21.36 28.35 -29.03
C THR A 6 20.54 27.37 -29.87
N GLN A 7 20.06 26.27 -29.27
CA GLN A 7 19.14 25.37 -29.96
C GLN A 7 17.69 25.77 -29.65
N ARG A 8 17.00 26.25 -30.69
CA ARG A 8 15.56 26.52 -30.72
C ARG A 8 14.77 25.20 -30.59
N ILE A 9 13.83 25.16 -29.65
CA ILE A 9 12.82 24.11 -29.53
C ILE A 9 11.59 24.58 -30.33
N PRO A 10 11.08 23.82 -31.33
CA PRO A 10 9.81 24.15 -31.96
C PRO A 10 8.65 23.64 -31.09
N ALA A 11 7.64 24.48 -30.94
CA ALA A 11 6.33 24.10 -30.42
C ALA A 11 5.53 23.43 -31.55
N ALA A 12 5.14 22.18 -31.34
CA ALA A 12 4.04 21.54 -32.07
C ALA A 12 3.26 20.69 -31.07
N ALA A 13 1.97 20.99 -31.00
CA ALA A 13 1.04 20.53 -29.98
C ALA A 13 0.53 19.09 -30.22
N ALA A 14 0.03 18.54 -29.11
CA ALA A 14 -1.10 17.61 -29.03
C ALA A 14 -0.91 16.18 -29.59
N ALA A 15 -0.44 15.29 -28.72
CA ALA A 15 -1.10 14.02 -28.50
C ALA A 15 -0.94 13.65 -27.02
N SER A 16 -2.06 13.56 -26.30
CA SER A 16 -2.09 13.07 -24.92
C SER A 16 -1.64 11.62 -24.89
N ASP A 17 -0.42 11.36 -24.42
CA ASP A 17 0.14 10.02 -24.28
C ASP A 17 -0.13 9.48 -22.86
N PRO A 18 -0.98 8.46 -22.68
CA PRO A 18 -1.37 7.97 -21.36
C PRO A 18 -0.26 7.19 -20.61
N LEU A 19 0.96 7.07 -21.15
CA LEU A 19 2.03 6.24 -20.56
C LEU A 19 2.99 6.97 -19.61
N PHE A 20 2.98 8.31 -19.55
CA PHE A 20 4.01 9.04 -18.78
C PHE A 20 3.78 9.08 -17.26
N LEU A 21 2.59 8.70 -16.78
CA LEU A 21 2.24 8.70 -15.35
C LEU A 21 2.57 7.38 -14.62
N GLU A 22 2.94 6.32 -15.35
CA GLU A 22 3.29 5.02 -14.76
C GLU A 22 4.76 4.92 -14.30
N GLY A 23 5.66 5.76 -14.83
CA GLY A 23 7.09 5.76 -14.52
C GLY A 23 7.43 6.02 -13.04
N PRO A 24 6.97 7.12 -12.41
CA PRO A 24 7.40 7.47 -11.06
C PRO A 24 6.82 6.55 -9.99
N ARG A 25 5.59 6.06 -10.16
CA ARG A 25 4.96 5.13 -9.21
C ARG A 25 5.67 3.78 -9.19
N ARG A 26 5.99 3.22 -10.37
CA ARG A 26 6.73 1.95 -10.48
C ARG A 26 8.14 2.05 -9.91
N VAL A 27 8.81 3.19 -10.10
CA VAL A 27 10.13 3.46 -9.50
C VAL A 27 10.04 3.53 -7.98
N VAL A 28 9.03 4.20 -7.42
CA VAL A 28 8.82 4.26 -5.96
C VAL A 28 8.49 2.87 -5.39
N ASP A 29 7.66 2.08 -6.05
CA ASP A 29 7.36 0.71 -5.62
C ASP A 29 8.60 -0.19 -5.62
N ALA A 30 9.47 -0.08 -6.64
CA ALA A 30 10.74 -0.79 -6.68
C ALA A 30 11.70 -0.34 -5.56
N GLN A 31 11.70 0.96 -5.23
CA GLN A 31 12.51 1.49 -4.13
C GLN A 31 12.01 1.04 -2.75
N ILE A 32 10.70 0.88 -2.58
CA ILE A 32 10.12 0.35 -1.34
C ILE A 32 10.39 -1.14 -1.22
N GLY A 33 10.34 -1.88 -2.32
CA GLY A 33 10.51 -3.33 -2.33
C GLY A 33 9.33 -4.06 -1.66
N PRO A 34 9.56 -5.25 -1.08
CA PRO A 34 8.51 -6.06 -0.46
C PRO A 34 8.05 -5.54 0.91
N ARG A 35 8.60 -4.40 1.37
CA ARG A 35 8.20 -3.76 2.63
C ARG A 35 6.74 -3.33 2.57
N ARG A 36 5.90 -4.04 3.32
CA ARG A 36 4.47 -3.79 3.52
C ARG A 36 4.20 -3.72 5.02
N ALA A 37 3.15 -3.02 5.44
CA ALA A 37 2.79 -2.95 6.84
C ALA A 37 2.58 -4.38 7.41
N GLY A 38 3.26 -4.71 8.51
CA GLY A 38 3.33 -6.04 9.11
C GLY A 38 4.51 -6.90 8.63
N ALA A 39 5.24 -6.49 7.60
CA ALA A 39 6.42 -7.22 7.14
C ALA A 39 7.60 -7.03 8.10
N ILE A 40 8.41 -8.06 8.28
CA ILE A 40 9.69 -7.96 8.99
C ILE A 40 10.81 -8.13 7.97
N TYR A 41 11.69 -7.16 7.89
CA TYR A 41 12.93 -7.26 7.13
C TYR A 41 14.12 -7.13 8.07
N GLN A 42 15.26 -7.66 7.64
CA GLN A 42 16.51 -7.52 8.35
C GLN A 42 17.56 -7.03 7.36
N ASN A 43 18.53 -6.29 7.86
CA ASN A 43 19.67 -5.81 7.11
C ASN A 43 20.89 -5.76 8.05
N VAL A 44 21.98 -5.11 7.62
CA VAL A 44 23.20 -4.97 8.42
C VAL A 44 23.01 -4.13 9.69
N ASP A 45 21.99 -3.27 9.75
CA ASP A 45 21.71 -2.39 10.88
C ASP A 45 20.85 -3.07 11.96
N GLY A 46 20.09 -4.10 11.60
CA GLY A 46 19.22 -4.82 12.54
C GLY A 46 18.03 -5.51 11.88
N ALA A 47 17.05 -5.89 12.71
CA ALA A 47 15.78 -6.47 12.28
C ALA A 47 14.63 -5.52 12.60
N PHE A 48 13.82 -5.21 11.59
CA PHE A 48 12.84 -4.15 11.63
C PHE A 48 11.47 -4.65 11.17
N GLU A 49 10.46 -4.38 11.97
CA GLU A 49 9.07 -4.57 11.61
C GLU A 49 8.54 -3.29 10.98
N VAL A 50 7.94 -3.41 9.80
CA VAL A 50 7.28 -2.31 9.11
C VAL A 50 5.93 -2.08 9.73
N LEU A 51 5.76 -0.97 10.44
CA LEU A 51 4.47 -0.62 11.03
C LEU A 51 3.54 0.02 10.00
N ALA A 52 4.08 0.91 9.16
CA ALA A 52 3.30 1.64 8.17
C ALA A 52 4.14 2.03 6.95
N LEU A 53 3.47 2.14 5.80
CA LEU A 53 4.04 2.69 4.57
C LEU A 53 3.32 3.99 4.21
N VAL A 54 4.04 5.10 4.23
CA VAL A 54 3.56 6.43 3.87
C VAL A 54 3.98 6.73 2.43
N ARG A 55 3.01 6.78 1.51
CA ARG A 55 3.24 7.15 0.09
C ARG A 55 2.88 8.60 -0.22
N ASP A 56 2.32 9.32 0.75
CA ASP A 56 2.06 10.74 0.61
C ASP A 56 3.37 11.53 0.74
N PRO A 57 3.77 12.31 -0.29
CA PRO A 57 5.05 12.99 -0.28
C PRO A 57 5.11 14.12 0.76
N GLU A 58 4.01 14.77 1.09
CA GLU A 58 3.98 15.83 2.12
C GLU A 58 4.26 15.23 3.50
N GLN A 59 3.55 14.15 3.85
CA GLN A 59 3.77 13.41 5.08
C GLN A 59 5.18 12.81 5.13
N ALA A 60 5.66 12.23 4.03
CA ALA A 60 7.02 11.68 3.96
C ALA A 60 8.09 12.76 4.20
N ARG A 61 7.92 13.96 3.62
CA ARG A 61 8.82 15.11 3.84
C ARG A 61 8.79 15.58 5.29
N ALA A 62 7.63 15.61 5.91
CA ALA A 62 7.48 15.99 7.31
C ALA A 62 8.18 14.99 8.24
N LEU A 63 7.99 13.68 8.00
CA LEU A 63 8.60 12.60 8.78
C LEU A 63 10.12 12.54 8.62
N LEU A 64 10.61 12.59 7.37
CA LEU A 64 12.04 12.44 7.07
C LEU A 64 12.81 13.77 7.11
N ARG A 65 12.12 14.90 7.27
CA ARG A 65 12.67 16.28 7.19
C ARG A 65 13.49 16.53 5.92
N ARG A 66 13.11 15.91 4.80
CA ARG A 66 13.81 15.99 3.51
C ARG A 66 12.86 16.38 2.38
N ARG A 67 13.15 17.46 1.66
CA ARG A 67 12.29 17.99 0.58
C ARG A 67 12.13 17.06 -0.63
N SER A 68 13.09 16.17 -0.87
CA SER A 68 13.05 15.19 -1.96
C SER A 68 12.36 13.88 -1.60
N ALA A 69 11.94 13.68 -0.34
CA ALA A 69 11.22 12.48 0.05
C ALA A 69 9.88 12.38 -0.69
N GLN A 70 9.63 11.22 -1.29
CA GLN A 70 8.37 10.88 -1.96
C GLN A 70 7.57 9.85 -1.17
N TRP A 71 8.24 9.13 -0.26
CA TRP A 71 7.68 8.07 0.54
C TRP A 71 8.51 7.91 1.82
N ALA A 72 7.91 7.27 2.83
CA ALA A 72 8.58 6.88 4.07
C ALA A 72 8.00 5.57 4.58
N VAL A 73 8.82 4.72 5.18
CA VAL A 73 8.41 3.51 5.88
C VAL A 73 8.65 3.73 7.37
N ILE A 74 7.61 3.56 8.18
CA ILE A 74 7.74 3.63 9.64
C ILE A 74 8.07 2.23 10.12
N VAL A 75 9.21 2.09 10.78
CA VAL A 75 9.72 0.81 11.27
C VAL A 75 9.93 0.82 12.77
N ARG A 76 9.83 -0.35 13.39
CA ARG A 76 10.20 -0.58 14.78
C ARG A 76 11.28 -1.66 14.85
N ASP A 77 12.28 -1.45 15.69
CA ASP A 77 13.30 -2.46 15.97
C ASP A 77 12.67 -3.65 16.71
N VAL A 78 12.79 -4.84 16.13
CA VAL A 78 12.23 -6.08 16.71
C VAL A 78 13.13 -6.64 17.80
N LEU A 79 14.44 -6.38 17.72
CA LEU A 79 15.41 -6.80 18.73
C LEU A 79 15.34 -5.93 19.99
N ARG A 80 14.79 -4.72 19.86
CA ARG A 80 14.62 -3.75 20.94
C ARG A 80 13.17 -3.26 20.98
N PRO A 81 12.24 -4.00 21.59
CA PRO A 81 10.81 -3.70 21.53
C PRO A 81 10.43 -2.35 22.16
N ASP A 82 11.24 -1.82 23.08
CA ASP A 82 11.04 -0.50 23.70
C ASP A 82 11.48 0.67 22.80
N SER A 83 12.02 0.38 21.61
CA SER A 83 12.47 1.41 20.67
C SER A 83 11.31 2.17 20.08
N GLN A 84 11.44 3.49 20.03
CA GLN A 84 10.47 4.32 19.32
C GLN A 84 10.49 4.01 17.83
N PRO A 85 9.32 4.02 17.16
CA PRO A 85 9.26 3.87 15.72
C PRO A 85 10.04 4.96 14.99
N VAL A 86 10.81 4.56 13.97
CA VAL A 86 11.63 5.47 13.16
C VAL A 86 11.12 5.49 11.73
N ALA A 87 11.06 6.68 11.14
CA ALA A 87 10.76 6.83 9.71
C ALA A 87 12.02 6.63 8.88
N VAL A 88 11.94 5.75 7.89
CA VAL A 88 13.04 5.34 7.01
C VAL A 88 12.64 5.58 5.55
N GLY A 89 13.51 6.26 4.80
CA GLY A 89 13.35 6.49 3.37
C GLY A 89 14.45 5.84 2.53
N SER A 90 15.13 4.82 3.06
CA SER A 90 16.21 4.12 2.36
C SER A 90 15.67 3.13 1.34
N VAL A 91 16.20 3.21 0.12
CA VAL A 91 15.86 2.31 -0.99
C VAL A 91 16.14 0.86 -0.59
N TRP A 92 15.27 -0.05 -1.00
CA TRP A 92 15.45 -1.49 -0.85
C TRP A 92 16.64 -1.94 -1.70
N THR A 93 17.58 -2.64 -1.09
CA THR A 93 18.81 -3.10 -1.73
C THR A 93 18.95 -4.61 -1.58
N THR A 94 19.99 -5.17 -2.20
CA THR A 94 20.35 -6.59 -2.03
C THR A 94 20.88 -6.93 -0.63
N SER A 95 21.14 -5.92 0.21
CA SER A 95 21.55 -6.12 1.61
C SER A 95 20.36 -6.24 2.55
N ASP A 96 19.15 -5.98 2.05
CA ASP A 96 17.91 -6.11 2.78
C ASP A 96 17.30 -7.49 2.46
N HIS A 97 16.96 -8.25 3.49
CA HIS A 97 16.30 -9.54 3.35
C HIS A 97 14.98 -9.57 4.10
N LEU A 98 13.96 -10.07 3.42
CA LEU A 98 12.64 -10.23 4.00
C LEU A 98 12.63 -11.48 4.88
N VAL A 99 12.40 -11.29 6.18
CA VAL A 99 12.31 -12.37 7.17
C VAL A 99 10.87 -12.87 7.28
N ARG A 100 9.91 -11.96 7.20
CA ARG A 100 8.48 -12.26 7.22
C ARG A 100 7.73 -11.33 6.27
N GLU A 101 6.87 -11.90 5.44
CA GLU A 101 5.95 -11.11 4.63
C GLU A 101 4.92 -10.41 5.52
N ALA A 102 4.37 -9.30 5.03
CA ALA A 102 3.19 -8.75 5.67
C ALA A 102 2.06 -9.77 5.56
N ASP A 103 1.45 -10.12 6.68
CA ASP A 103 0.19 -10.85 6.65
C ASP A 103 -0.83 -10.00 5.89
N THR A 104 -1.15 -10.41 4.66
CA THR A 104 -2.19 -9.79 3.82
C THR A 104 -3.53 -9.65 4.56
N GLN A 105 -3.69 -10.40 5.67
CA GLN A 105 -4.85 -10.39 6.55
C GLN A 105 -4.93 -9.17 7.49
N ALA A 106 -3.82 -8.47 7.78
CA ALA A 106 -3.84 -7.25 8.62
C ALA A 106 -4.33 -5.99 7.88
N SER A 107 -4.99 -6.17 6.73
CA SER A 107 -5.65 -5.09 6.02
C SER A 107 -6.92 -4.71 6.79
N ALA A 108 -6.92 -3.50 7.37
CA ALA A 108 -8.07 -2.88 8.01
C ALA A 108 -9.35 -3.13 7.18
N GLY A 109 -10.27 -3.90 7.77
CA GLY A 109 -11.53 -4.27 7.13
C GLY A 109 -11.51 -5.58 6.36
N GLN A 110 -11.05 -6.66 6.99
CA GLN A 110 -11.25 -8.00 6.43
C GLN A 110 -12.74 -8.24 6.23
N ALA A 111 -13.11 -8.61 5.00
CA ALA A 111 -14.44 -9.06 4.68
C ALA A 111 -14.85 -10.19 5.64
N CYS A 112 -16.07 -10.14 6.16
CA CYS A 112 -16.61 -11.23 6.98
C CYS A 112 -16.51 -12.54 6.18
N ARG A 113 -15.75 -13.52 6.68
CA ARG A 113 -15.48 -14.78 5.97
C ARG A 113 -16.72 -15.62 5.68
N ASP A 114 -17.79 -15.42 6.45
CA ASP A 114 -19.05 -16.15 6.26
C ASP A 114 -19.93 -15.56 5.14
N CYS A 115 -19.76 -14.28 4.80
CA CYS A 115 -20.52 -13.65 3.73
C CYS A 115 -19.65 -12.98 2.64
N ASP A 116 -18.34 -13.17 2.68
CA ASP A 116 -17.35 -12.54 1.80
C ASP A 116 -17.53 -11.01 1.68
N GLY A 117 -17.94 -10.37 2.78
CA GLY A 117 -18.20 -8.93 2.81
C GLY A 117 -19.47 -8.48 2.10
N LYS A 118 -20.30 -9.42 1.62
CA LYS A 118 -21.58 -9.14 0.96
C LYS A 118 -22.68 -8.73 1.93
N ARG A 119 -22.43 -8.71 3.25
CA ARG A 119 -23.37 -8.26 4.31
C ARG A 119 -24.62 -9.12 4.48
N GLY A 120 -24.74 -10.22 3.73
CA GLY A 120 -25.89 -11.09 3.72
C GLY A 120 -25.91 -11.96 2.47
N ARG A 121 -26.96 -12.78 2.36
CA ARG A 121 -27.22 -13.57 1.17
C ARG A 121 -28.69 -13.46 0.79
N MET A 122 -28.93 -13.48 -0.51
CA MET A 122 -30.27 -13.60 -1.06
C MET A 122 -30.73 -15.05 -0.89
N VAL A 123 -31.89 -15.27 -0.28
CA VAL A 123 -32.51 -16.59 -0.19
C VAL A 123 -33.78 -16.60 -1.02
N ASP A 124 -33.96 -17.68 -1.78
CA ASP A 124 -35.24 -17.97 -2.41
C ASP A 124 -36.16 -18.60 -1.37
N THR A 125 -37.37 -18.05 -1.20
CA THR A 125 -38.34 -18.54 -0.20
C THR A 125 -39.55 -19.20 -0.87
N SER A 126 -39.42 -19.60 -2.13
CA SER A 126 -40.53 -20.11 -2.93
C SER A 126 -40.86 -21.58 -2.63
N GLY A 127 -41.97 -21.80 -1.94
CA GLY A 127 -42.63 -23.11 -1.84
C GLY A 127 -43.62 -23.39 -2.99
N ASP A 128 -44.19 -22.33 -3.60
CA ASP A 128 -45.37 -22.43 -4.49
C ASP A 128 -45.08 -22.10 -5.97
N GLY A 129 -43.82 -22.19 -6.41
CA GLY A 129 -43.44 -21.97 -7.82
C GLY A 129 -43.35 -20.51 -8.29
N VAL A 130 -43.55 -19.53 -7.41
CA VAL A 130 -43.33 -18.09 -7.69
C VAL A 130 -42.04 -17.64 -7.02
N THR A 131 -40.96 -17.37 -7.78
CA THR A 131 -39.65 -16.93 -7.25
C THR A 131 -39.78 -15.66 -6.41
N ARG A 132 -39.50 -15.77 -5.11
CA ARG A 132 -39.49 -14.64 -4.16
C ARG A 132 -38.15 -14.60 -3.46
N GLN A 133 -37.33 -13.66 -3.90
CA GLN A 133 -36.02 -13.41 -3.30
C GLN A 133 -36.19 -12.54 -2.06
N THR A 134 -35.74 -13.03 -0.92
CA THR A 134 -35.67 -12.26 0.33
C THR A 134 -34.22 -12.09 0.73
N TRP A 135 -33.84 -10.87 1.09
CA TRP A 135 -32.51 -10.59 1.64
C TRP A 135 -32.43 -11.08 3.08
N LYS A 136 -31.41 -11.90 3.41
CA LYS A 136 -31.06 -12.24 4.79
C LYS A 136 -29.68 -11.69 5.12
N SER A 137 -29.63 -10.80 6.10
CA SER A 137 -28.37 -10.24 6.61
C SER A 137 -27.49 -11.33 7.22
N CYS A 138 -26.18 -11.15 7.12
CA CYS A 138 -25.22 -12.07 7.76
C CYS A 138 -25.23 -11.80 9.26
N THR A 139 -25.56 -12.82 10.06
CA THR A 139 -25.61 -12.74 11.53
C THR A 139 -24.22 -12.69 12.14
N THR A 140 -23.21 -13.29 11.51
CA THR A 140 -21.83 -13.26 12.02
C THR A 140 -21.25 -11.85 12.08
N CYS A 141 -21.55 -11.01 11.09
CA CYS A 141 -21.12 -9.61 11.05
C CYS A 141 -22.24 -8.60 11.32
N ASP A 142 -23.45 -9.04 11.71
CA ASP A 142 -24.69 -8.22 11.73
C ASP A 142 -24.85 -7.28 10.52
N GLY A 143 -24.55 -7.79 9.32
CA GLY A 143 -24.65 -7.02 8.08
C GLY A 143 -23.63 -5.89 7.89
N THR A 144 -22.58 -5.78 8.70
CA THR A 144 -21.49 -4.80 8.47
C THR A 144 -20.59 -5.19 7.30
N GLY A 145 -20.51 -6.50 6.99
CA GLY A 145 -19.63 -7.06 5.96
C GLY A 145 -18.16 -7.10 6.37
N GLN A 146 -17.86 -6.73 7.61
CA GLN A 146 -16.51 -6.70 8.16
C GLN A 146 -16.41 -7.82 9.21
N ALA A 147 -15.26 -8.49 9.30
CA ALA A 147 -14.95 -9.37 10.42
C ALA A 147 -14.97 -8.54 11.73
N ARG A 148 -15.60 -9.10 12.76
CA ARG A 148 -15.63 -8.53 14.12
C ARG A 148 -14.55 -9.16 14.97
#